data_AF-A0A7K6KKQ3-F1
#
_entry.id   AF-A0A7K6KKQ3-F1
#
_cell.length_a   1.000
_cell.length_b   1.000
_cell.length_c   1.000
_cell.angle_alpha   90.00
_cell.angle_beta   90.00
_cell.angle_gamma   90.00
#
_symmetry.space_group_name_H-M   'P 1'
#
loop_
_entity.id
_entity.type
_entity.pdbx_description
1 polymer ?
#
loop_
_entity_poly.entity_id
_entity_poly.type
_entity_poly.pdbx_seq_one_letter_code
_entity_poly.pdbx_strand_id
1 'polypeptide(L)' 'TTAAPLERFTINFTITNLPYTSDLENPESARFRATRSVMNTLLDRLLKESSIGPVFQGCEATGFRY' A
#
# COMPACT_ATOMS: atom_id res chain seq x y z
N THR A 1 -25.75 -17.38 0.41
CA THR A 1 -24.39 -17.48 -0.14
C THR A 1 -23.42 -17.00 0.92
N THR A 2 -22.65 -17.89 1.52
CA THR A 2 -21.65 -17.53 2.54
C THR A 2 -20.48 -16.84 1.84
N ALA A 3 -20.18 -15.60 2.18
CA ALA A 3 -19.02 -14.90 1.65
C ALA A 3 -17.74 -15.67 2.04
N ALA A 4 -16.84 -15.88 1.08
CA ALA A 4 -15.55 -16.50 1.36
C ALA A 4 -14.77 -15.66 2.38
N PRO A 5 -13.92 -16.28 3.23
CA PRO A 5 -13.09 -15.56 4.19
C PRO A 5 -12.18 -14.55 3.47
N LEU A 6 -12.00 -13.37 4.06
CA LEU A 6 -11.03 -12.39 3.57
C LEU A 6 -9.62 -12.85 3.94
N GLU A 7 -8.77 -12.98 2.93
CA GLU A 7 -7.36 -13.31 3.11
C GLU A 7 -6.49 -12.05 2.99
N ARG A 8 -5.53 -11.90 3.91
CA ARG A 8 -4.56 -10.80 3.88
C ARG A 8 -3.23 -11.35 3.40
N PHE A 9 -2.65 -10.71 2.39
CA PHE A 9 -1.30 -10.99 1.93
C PHE A 9 -0.47 -9.70 1.96
N THR A 10 0.85 -9.86 1.96
CA THR A 10 1.80 -8.73 1.94
C THR A 10 2.65 -8.84 0.68
N ILE A 11 2.78 -7.72 -0.03
CA ILE A 11 3.70 -7.58 -1.16
C ILE A 11 4.79 -6.60 -0.79
N ASN A 12 6.01 -6.90 -1.23
CA ASN A 12 7.14 -6.00 -1.13
C ASN A 12 7.52 -5.59 -2.56
N PHE A 13 7.60 -4.29 -2.80
CA PHE A 13 8.02 -3.74 -4.08
C PHE A 13 8.90 -2.52 -3.85
N THR A 14 9.73 -2.19 -4.83
CA THR A 14 10.65 -1.06 -4.77
C THR A 14 10.07 0.12 -5.54
N ILE A 15 10.05 1.30 -4.90
CA ILE A 15 9.67 2.56 -5.55
C ILE A 15 10.95 3.25 -6.00
N THR A 16 11.27 3.16 -7.28
CA THR A 16 12.53 3.71 -7.82
C THR A 16 12.55 5.23 -7.86
N ASN A 17 11.38 5.88 -7.91
CA ASN A 17 11.25 7.34 -8.05
C ASN A 17 10.95 8.05 -6.71
N LEU A 18 11.26 7.43 -5.57
CA LEU A 18 11.09 8.01 -4.24
C LEU A 18 12.40 7.88 -3.45
N PRO A 19 13.18 8.96 -3.32
CA PRO A 19 14.38 8.96 -2.50
C PRO A 19 14.04 8.66 -1.03
N TYR A 20 14.72 7.68 -0.46
CA TYR A 20 14.56 7.32 0.95
C TYR A 20 15.17 8.39 1.87
N THR A 21 14.49 8.70 2.97
CA THR A 21 14.98 9.61 4.03
C THR A 21 14.55 9.08 5.39
N SER A 22 15.23 9.48 6.46
CA SER A 22 14.87 9.12 7.84
C SER A 22 13.41 9.42 8.21
N ASP A 23 12.80 10.44 7.61
CA ASP A 23 11.38 10.72 7.82
C ASP A 23 10.48 9.57 7.35
N LEU A 24 10.86 8.83 6.30
CA LEU A 24 10.11 7.66 5.82
C LEU A 24 10.29 6.43 6.72
N GLU A 25 11.24 6.45 7.64
CA GLU A 25 11.38 5.43 8.68
C GLU A 25 10.43 5.70 9.86
N ASN A 26 10.07 6.96 10.10
CA ASN A 26 9.24 7.39 11.22
C ASN A 26 7.75 7.49 10.83
N PRO A 27 6.86 6.60 11.36
CA PRO A 27 5.43 6.63 11.06
C PRO A 27 4.71 7.94 11.41
N GLU A 28 5.23 8.68 12.39
CA GLU A 28 4.66 9.95 12.86
C GLU A 28 5.07 11.14 12.00
N SER A 29 6.04 10.98 11.11
CA SER A 29 6.50 12.07 10.27
C SER A 29 5.43 12.49 9.26
N ALA A 30 5.37 13.79 8.97
CA ALA A 30 4.49 14.31 7.94
C ALA A 30 4.78 13.68 6.57
N ARG A 31 6.05 13.39 6.28
CA ARG A 31 6.47 12.76 5.02
C ARG A 31 5.97 11.33 4.92
N PHE A 32 6.12 10.52 5.96
CA PHE A 32 5.59 9.15 6.00
C PHE A 32 4.08 9.14 5.77
N ARG A 33 3.33 9.96 6.51
CA ARG A 33 1.87 10.03 6.40
C ARG A 33 1.42 10.46 4.99
N ALA A 34 2.10 11.45 4.41
CA ALA A 34 1.82 11.90 3.04
C ALA A 34 2.12 10.80 2.01
N THR A 35 3.32 10.19 2.07
CA THR A 35 3.71 9.13 1.14
C THR A 35 2.80 7.91 1.28
N ARG A 36 2.45 7.50 2.51
CA ARG A 36 1.50 6.40 2.77
C ARG A 36 0.14 6.66 2.12
N SER A 37 -0.40 7.87 2.27
CA SER A 37 -1.69 8.25 1.67
C SER A 37 -1.67 8.16 0.14
N VAL A 38 -0.61 8.68 -0.49
CA VAL A 38 -0.44 8.60 -1.95
C VAL A 38 -0.31 7.15 -2.39
N MET A 39 0.51 6.35 -1.72
CA MET A 39 0.71 4.94 -2.07
C MET A 39 -0.56 4.11 -1.91
N ASN A 40 -1.32 4.31 -0.84
CA ASN A 40 -2.61 3.64 -0.65
C ASN A 40 -3.57 3.96 -1.80
N THR A 41 -3.66 5.22 -2.20
CA THR A 41 -4.53 5.65 -3.31
C THR A 41 -4.12 5.00 -4.64
N LEU A 42 -2.82 4.98 -4.94
CA LEU A 42 -2.30 4.41 -6.18
C LEU A 42 -2.47 2.88 -6.23
N LEU A 43 -2.13 2.20 -5.14
CA LEU A 43 -2.24 0.74 -5.06
C LEU A 43 -3.69 0.28 -5.07
N ASP A 44 -4.58 0.97 -4.35
CA ASP A 44 -6.00 0.64 -4.33
C ASP A 44 -6.60 0.73 -5.75
N ARG A 45 -6.29 1.79 -6.49
CA ARG A 45 -6.69 1.93 -7.89
C ARG A 45 -6.12 0.80 -8.76
N LEU A 46 -4.81 0.57 -8.68
CA LEU A 46 -4.13 -0.42 -9.51
C LEU A 46 -4.68 -1.83 -9.27
N LEU A 47 -4.91 -2.20 -8.01
CA LEU A 47 -5.41 -3.52 -7.66
C LEU A 47 -6.88 -3.71 -8.04
N LYS A 48 -7.71 -2.65 -7.97
CA LYS A 48 -9.08 -2.67 -8.50
C LYS A 48 -9.14 -2.87 -10.02
N GLU A 49 -8.15 -2.34 -10.75
CA GLU A 49 -8.04 -2.50 -12.21
C GLU A 49 -7.33 -3.81 -12.63
N SER A 50 -6.84 -4.60 -11.67
CA SER A 50 -6.13 -5.86 -11.92
C SER A 50 -7.06 -7.08 -12.01
N SER A 51 -6.49 -8.25 -12.28
CA SER A 51 -7.22 -9.53 -12.30
C SER A 51 -7.87 -9.89 -10.96
N ILE A 52 -7.39 -9.35 -9.84
CA ILE A 52 -8.00 -9.58 -8.51
C ILE A 52 -9.05 -8.54 -8.13
N GLY A 53 -9.25 -7.51 -8.95
CA GLY A 53 -10.18 -6.39 -8.69
C GLY A 53 -11.59 -6.82 -8.24
N PRO A 54 -12.23 -7.83 -8.85
CA PRO A 54 -13.56 -8.29 -8.45
C PRO A 54 -13.68 -8.82 -7.01
N VAL A 55 -12.58 -9.27 -6.41
CA VAL A 55 -12.55 -9.84 -5.05
C VAL A 55 -11.71 -9.00 -4.07
N PHE A 56 -11.05 -7.95 -4.56
CA PHE A 56 -10.19 -7.09 -3.77
C PHE A 56 -11.00 -6.09 -2.94
N GLN A 57 -10.73 -6.04 -1.63
CA GLN A 57 -11.42 -5.11 -0.71
C GLN A 57 -10.62 -3.85 -0.37
N GLY A 58 -9.29 -3.89 -0.48
CA GLY A 58 -8.45 -2.75 -0.14
C GLY A 58 -7.04 -3.16 0.26
N CYS A 59 -6.16 -2.17 0.34
CA CYS A 59 -4.79 -2.34 0.76
C CYS A 59 -4.33 -1.17 1.63
N GLU A 60 -3.25 -1.39 2.36
CA GLU A 60 -2.60 -0.37 3.16
C GLU A 60 -1.09 -0.59 3.14
N ALA A 61 -0.34 0.47 2.85
CA ALA A 61 1.11 0.46 3.00
C ALA A 61 1.46 0.37 4.50
N THR A 62 2.25 -0.64 4.85
CA THR A 62 2.62 -0.96 6.24
C THR A 62 3.91 -0.28 6.69
N GLY A 63 4.80 0.07 5.75
CA GLY A 63 6.02 0.80 6.05
C GLY A 63 6.88 1.05 4.82
N PHE A 64 7.86 1.94 4.96
CA PHE A 64 8.89 2.20 3.96
C PHE A 64 10.25 1.76 4.51
N ARG A 65 11.00 1.02 3.70
CA ARG A 65 12.32 0.50 4.04
C ARG A 65 13.32 0.85 2.95
N TYR A 66 14.61 0.86 3.33
CA TYR A 66 15.71 0.87 2.37
C TYR A 66 15.89 -0.51 1.72
#